data_AF-A0A3B8NZJ6-F1
#
_entry.id   AF-A0A3B8NZJ6-F1
#
_cell.length_a   1.000
_cell.length_b   1.000
_cell.length_c   1.000
_cell.angle_alpha   90.00
_cell.angle_beta   90.00
_cell.angle_gamma   90.00
#
_symmetry.space_group_name_H-M   'P 1'
#
loop_
_entity.id
_entity.type
_entity.pdbx_description
1 polymer ?
#
loop_
_entity_poly.entity_id
_entity_poly.type
_entity_poly.pdbx_seq_one_letter_code
_entity_poly.pdbx_strand_id
1 'polypeptide(L)' 'MKNLIVAQSGGPTGAINASLAGVIDAALKCGEIDRIYGARYGIQGVLNRDFVDLSEQVNTEKKISL' A
#
# COMPACT_ATOMS: atom_id res chain seq x y z
N MET A 1 10.81 3.37 -15.05
CA MET A 1 9.60 3.21 -14.22
C MET A 1 9.97 2.39 -13.00
N LYS A 2 9.77 2.95 -11.80
CA LYS A 2 10.00 2.29 -10.50
C LYS A 2 8.65 2.05 -9.85
N ASN A 3 8.35 0.78 -9.57
CA ASN A 3 7.09 0.38 -8.93
C ASN A 3 7.39 -0.20 -7.54
N LEU A 4 6.47 0.00 -6.61
CA LEU A 4 6.53 -0.56 -5.26
C LEU A 4 5.39 -1.57 -5.07
N ILE A 5 5.71 -2.73 -4.51
CA ILE A 5 4.73 -3.70 -4.02
C ILE A 5 4.89 -3.78 -2.49
N VAL A 6 3.78 -3.63 -1.78
CA VAL A 6 3.70 -3.84 -0.33
C VAL A 6 2.79 -5.02 -0.02
N ALA A 7 3.23 -5.90 0.88
CA ALA A 7 2.51 -7.09 1.28
C ALA A 7 2.54 -7.20 2.82
N GLN A 8 1.38 -7.46 3.43
CA GLN A 8 1.28 -7.75 4.86
C GLN A 8 1.35 -9.27 5.07
N SER A 9 2.16 -9.73 6.01
CA SER A 9 2.32 -11.16 6.33
C SER A 9 2.03 -11.40 7.82
N GLY A 10 1.57 -12.60 8.16
CA GLY A 10 1.14 -12.96 9.52
C GLY A 10 -0.31 -12.58 9.84
N GLY A 11 -0.66 -12.65 11.13
CA GLY A 11 -2.00 -12.27 11.61
C GLY A 11 -2.21 -10.75 11.64
N PRO A 12 -3.46 -10.27 11.52
CA PRO A 12 -3.76 -8.84 11.59
C PRO A 12 -3.47 -8.29 12.99
N THR A 13 -3.03 -7.03 13.06
CA THR A 13 -2.85 -6.29 14.32
C THR A 13 -3.46 -4.90 14.20
N GLY A 14 -3.76 -4.26 15.33
CA GLY A 14 -4.31 -2.89 15.33
C GLY A 14 -3.39 -1.84 14.67
N ALA A 15 -2.08 -2.12 14.58
CA ALA A 15 -1.09 -1.19 14.02
C ALA A 15 -0.76 -1.44 12.54
N ILE A 16 -1.13 -2.60 11.97
CA ILE A 16 -0.63 -3.02 10.66
C ILE A 16 -1.06 -2.09 9.51
N ASN A 17 -2.26 -1.49 9.63
CA ASN A 17 -2.75 -0.51 8.65
C ASN A 17 -2.06 0.85 8.79
N ALA A 18 -1.61 1.22 9.99
CA ALA A 18 -0.81 2.44 10.18
C ALA A 18 0.58 2.27 9.56
N SER A 19 1.20 1.09 9.69
CA SER A 19 2.46 0.78 9.00
C SER A 19 2.31 0.83 7.49
N LEU A 20 1.22 0.25 6.94
CA LEU A 20 0.92 0.33 5.51
C LEU A 20 0.75 1.79 5.04
N ALA A 21 0.00 2.60 5.79
CA ALA A 21 -0.19 4.01 5.48
C ALA A 21 1.14 4.78 5.46
N GLY A 22 2.05 4.51 6.40
CA GLY A 22 3.39 5.12 6.44
C GLY A 22 4.27 4.77 5.23
N VAL A 23 4.25 3.50 4.79
CA VAL A 23 4.97 3.07 3.57
C VAL A 23 4.45 3.81 2.34
N ILE A 24 3.13 3.92 2.22
CA ILE A 24 2.48 4.61 1.11
C ILE A 24 2.83 6.10 1.12
N ASP A 25 2.70 6.77 2.27
CA ASP A 25 3.03 8.20 2.44
C ASP A 25 4.48 8.50 2.06
N ALA A 26 5.43 7.66 2.50
CA ALA A 26 6.83 7.80 2.14
C ALA A 26 7.09 7.59 0.63
N ALA A 27 6.44 6.59 0.02
CA ALA A 27 6.56 6.30 -1.41
C ALA A 27 6.01 7.44 -2.29
N LEU A 28 4.93 8.11 -1.85
CA LEU A 28 4.40 9.29 -2.52
C LEU A 28 5.33 10.50 -2.36
N LYS A 29 5.83 10.74 -1.15
CA LYS A 29 6.67 11.91 -0.84
C LYS A 29 8.05 11.89 -1.51
N CYS A 30 8.62 10.71 -1.76
CA CYS A 30 9.93 10.64 -2.40
C CYS A 30 9.90 11.02 -3.89
N GLY A 31 8.73 10.99 -4.53
CA GLY A 31 8.58 11.36 -5.96
C GLY A 31 9.29 10.41 -6.93
N GLU A 32 9.82 9.28 -6.46
CA GLU A 32 10.56 8.31 -7.27
C GLU A 32 9.74 7.07 -7.64
N ILE A 33 8.57 6.87 -7.04
CA ILE A 33 7.72 5.69 -7.23
C ILE A 33 6.52 6.04 -8.12
N ASP A 34 6.43 5.39 -9.28
CA ASP A 34 5.38 5.64 -10.28
C ASP A 34 4.04 4.98 -9.90
N ARG A 35 4.11 3.73 -9.39
CA ARG A 35 2.94 2.92 -9.03
C ARG A 35 3.15 2.19 -7.71
N ILE A 36 2.11 2.16 -6.88
CA ILE A 36 2.09 1.49 -5.58
C ILE A 36 1.04 0.38 -5.64
N TYR A 37 1.45 -0.85 -5.38
CA TYR A 37 0.57 -2.01 -5.41
C TYR A 37 0.51 -2.68 -4.04
N GLY A 38 -0.69 -3.08 -3.61
CA GLY A 38 -0.89 -3.96 -2.47
C GLY A 38 -1.05 -5.41 -2.93
N ALA A 39 -0.33 -6.35 -2.32
CA ALA A 39 -0.52 -7.78 -2.57
C ALA A 39 -1.63 -8.37 -1.68
N ARG A 40 -2.64 -8.99 -2.29
CA ARG A 40 -3.72 -9.66 -1.54
C ARG A 40 -3.18 -10.94 -0.88
N TYR A 41 -3.57 -11.21 0.37
CA TYR A 41 -3.14 -12.42 1.09
C TYR A 41 -1.61 -12.53 1.31
N GLY A 42 -0.91 -11.39 1.41
CA GLY A 42 0.51 -11.36 1.72
C GLY A 42 1.40 -11.98 0.63
N ILE A 43 2.33 -12.85 1.03
CA ILE A 43 3.28 -13.47 0.09
C ILE A 43 2.57 -14.31 -0.98
N GLN A 44 1.42 -14.91 -0.67
CA GLN A 44 0.66 -15.68 -1.65
C GLN A 44 0.17 -14.79 -2.80
N GLY A 45 -0.24 -13.56 -2.52
CA GLY A 45 -0.60 -12.60 -3.58
C GLY A 45 0.59 -12.22 -4.45
N VAL A 46 1.77 -12.09 -3.87
CA VAL A 46 3.00 -11.83 -4.64
C VAL A 46 3.28 -12.97 -5.61
N LEU A 47 3.22 -14.22 -5.14
CA LEU A 47 3.46 -15.40 -5.96
C LEU A 47 2.40 -15.55 -7.07
N ASN A 48 1.14 -15.25 -6.75
CA ASN A 48 0.02 -15.35 -7.69
C ASN A 48 -0.18 -14.11 -8.56
N ARG A 49 0.64 -13.06 -8.38
CA ARG A 49 0.49 -11.75 -9.02
C ARG A 49 -0.88 -11.12 -8.79
N ASP A 50 -1.42 -11.34 -7.60
CA ASP A 50 -2.72 -10.85 -7.17
C ASP A 50 -2.57 -9.49 -6.47
N PHE A 51 -2.65 -8.42 -7.26
CA PHE A 51 -2.34 -7.06 -6.84
C PHE A 51 -3.55 -6.12 -6.93
N VAL A 52 -3.60 -5.17 -6.01
CA VAL A 52 -4.50 -4.02 -6.03
C VAL A 52 -3.66 -2.77 -6.31
N ASP A 53 -4.02 -1.98 -7.32
CA ASP A 53 -3.40 -0.67 -7.54
C ASP A 53 -3.88 0.28 -6.44
N LEU A 54 -2.95 0.73 -5.60
CA LEU A 54 -3.18 1.65 -4.50
C LEU A 54 -2.88 3.09 -4.88
N SER A 55 -2.29 3.35 -6.06
CA SER A 55 -1.92 4.72 -6.48
C SER A 55 -3.12 5.66 -6.56
N GLU A 56 -4.32 5.16 -6.86
CA GLU A 56 -5.54 5.98 -6.96
C GLU A 56 -6.23 6.22 -5.61
N GLN A 57 -6.07 5.31 -4.64
CA GLN A 57 -6.82 5.36 -3.38
C GLN A 57 -6.26 6.37 -2.37
N VAL A 58 -5.05 6.87 -2.60
CA VAL A 58 -4.34 7.76 -1.66
C VAL A 58 -4.50 9.23 -2.03
N ASN A 59 -4.96 9.50 -3.26
CA ASN A 59 -5.18 10.87 -3.75
C ASN A 59 -6.49 11.51 -3.25
N THR A 60 -7.14 10.89 -2.27
CA THR A 60 -8.35 11.45 -1.67
C THR A 60 -7.99 12.06 -0.33
N GLU A 61 -7.89 13.38 -0.27
CA GLU A 61 -8.14 14.13 0.96
C GLU A 61 -9.58 13.84 1.41
N LYS A 62 -9.85 12.65 1.96
CA LYS A 62 -11.01 12.49 2.83
C LYS A 62 -10.64 13.19 4.13
N LYS A 63 -10.94 14.49 4.19
CA LYS A 63 -11.25 15.15 5.47
C LYS A 63 -12.22 14.22 6.18
N ILE A 64 -11.75 13.53 7.20
CA ILE A 64 -12.64 12.90 8.17
C ILE A 64 -13.29 14.09 8.88
N SER A 65 -14.46 14.48 8.39
CA SER A 65 -15.38 15.33 9.13
C SER A 65 -15.85 14.49 10.32
N LEU A 66 -15.23 14.71 11.47
CA LEU A 66 -15.85 14.41 12.76
C LEU A 66 -16.86 15.51 13.08
#